data_AF-A0A534XI65-F1
#
_entry.id   AF-A0A534XI65-F1
#
_cell.length_a   1.000
_cell.length_b   1.000
_cell.length_c   1.000
_cell.angle_alpha   90.00
_cell.angle_beta   90.00
_cell.angle_gamma   90.00
#
_symmetry.space_group_name_H-M   'P 1'
#
loop_
_entity.id
_entity.type
_entity.pdbx_description
1 polymer ?
#
loop_
_entity_poly.entity_id
_entity_poly.type
_entity_poly.pdbx_seq_one_letter_code
_entity_poly.pdbx_strand_id
1 'polypeptide(L)'
;MTDSGSRAGISWRAYQEGTSGAVCPLTDLGDYVVHHDPFVFFNDITRANDAHAPSCVAHVRPYAELQASLNDDTAARYNFITPSVCDDMHTDCAPLNDRVKQGDTWLSTELPKLLVSRAYANNGAIFITWDEGKPGDGPIGMIVLSPKAKGGGYQNTIHYTHSSTLRTIEEIFGVTPMLGDAANATDLSDLFASFP
;
A
#
# COMPACT_ATOMS: atom_id res chain seq x y z
N MET A 1 -1.57 -1.20 -11.42
CA MET A 1 -0.44 -2.11 -11.11
C MET A 1 -0.61 -3.54 -11.64
N THR A 2 -1.83 -4.08 -11.73
CA THR A 2 -2.10 -5.45 -12.23
C THR A 2 -1.72 -5.64 -13.71
N ASP A 3 -2.53 -5.16 -14.66
CA ASP A 3 -2.25 -5.33 -16.10
C ASP A 3 -1.24 -4.27 -16.62
N SER A 4 -1.46 -3.00 -16.29
CA SER A 4 -0.60 -1.90 -16.78
C SER A 4 0.81 -1.92 -16.18
N GLY A 5 0.93 -2.27 -14.90
CA GLY A 5 2.21 -2.30 -14.18
C GLY A 5 3.06 -3.52 -14.53
N SER A 6 2.44 -4.69 -14.68
CA SER A 6 3.14 -5.91 -15.11
C SER A 6 3.66 -5.80 -16.55
N ARG A 7 2.91 -5.17 -17.46
CA ARG A 7 3.37 -4.86 -18.82
C ARG A 7 4.57 -3.90 -18.87
N ALA A 8 4.66 -2.99 -17.90
CA ALA A 8 5.81 -2.11 -17.74
C ALA A 8 7.00 -2.78 -17.02
N GLY A 9 6.91 -4.08 -16.68
CA GLY A 9 7.99 -4.84 -16.05
C GLY A 9 8.28 -4.41 -14.61
N ILE A 10 7.32 -3.76 -13.95
CA ILE A 10 7.50 -3.30 -12.57
C ILE A 10 7.08 -4.43 -11.64
N SER A 11 8.03 -4.95 -10.86
CA SER A 11 7.71 -5.95 -9.83
C SER A 11 6.82 -5.34 -8.76
N TRP A 12 5.84 -6.11 -8.29
CA TRP A 12 4.95 -5.68 -7.22
C TRP A 12 4.68 -6.78 -6.19
N ARG A 13 4.22 -6.38 -5.00
CA ARG A 13 3.69 -7.28 -3.98
C ARG A 13 2.56 -6.60 -3.20
N ALA A 14 1.55 -7.37 -2.82
CA ALA A 14 0.58 -6.98 -1.80
C ALA A 14 0.86 -7.79 -0.54
N TYR A 15 1.28 -7.13 0.53
CA TYR A 15 1.50 -7.72 1.84
C TYR A 15 0.27 -7.50 2.70
N GLN A 16 -0.40 -8.59 3.05
CA GLN A 16 -1.67 -8.59 3.77
C GLN A 16 -1.48 -9.30 5.10
N GLU A 17 -1.66 -8.58 6.21
CA GLU A 17 -1.58 -9.17 7.55
C GLU A 17 -2.75 -10.16 7.78
N GLY A 18 -2.50 -11.24 8.52
CA GLY A 18 -3.49 -12.30 8.74
C GLY A 18 -3.62 -13.33 7.62
N THR A 19 -2.98 -13.12 6.45
CA THR A 19 -2.99 -14.11 5.37
C THR A 19 -1.91 -15.18 5.53
N SER A 20 -2.14 -16.37 4.96
CA SER A 20 -1.20 -17.51 5.05
C SER A 20 -0.24 -17.62 3.87
N GLY A 21 -0.56 -17.01 2.73
CA GLY A 21 0.21 -17.12 1.49
C GLY A 21 0.16 -18.50 0.82
N ALA A 22 -0.63 -19.44 1.35
CA ALA A 22 -0.81 -20.77 0.78
C ALA A 22 -1.85 -20.81 -0.36
N VAL A 23 -2.81 -19.89 -0.32
CA VAL A 23 -3.90 -19.72 -1.28
C VAL A 23 -4.14 -18.24 -1.54
N CYS A 24 -4.77 -17.92 -2.66
CA CYS A 24 -5.31 -16.61 -2.93
C CYS A 24 -6.44 -16.30 -1.94
N PRO A 25 -6.36 -15.21 -1.15
CA PRO A 25 -7.34 -14.91 -0.11
C PRO A 25 -8.58 -14.24 -0.73
N LEU A 26 -9.53 -15.04 -1.21
CA LEU A 26 -10.71 -14.57 -1.94
C LEU A 26 -11.91 -14.22 -1.05
N THR A 27 -11.78 -14.41 0.26
CA THR A 27 -12.79 -14.13 1.29
C THR A 27 -12.10 -13.72 2.59
N ASP A 28 -12.86 -13.12 3.51
CA ASP A 28 -12.37 -12.80 4.86
C ASP A 28 -11.80 -14.05 5.55
N LEU A 29 -10.72 -13.85 6.32
CA LEU A 29 -10.00 -14.92 7.01
C LEU A 29 -9.40 -14.38 8.32
N GLY A 30 -10.01 -14.72 9.45
CA GLY A 30 -9.58 -14.18 10.74
C GLY A 30 -9.67 -12.66 10.73
N ASP A 31 -8.53 -11.99 10.95
CA ASP A 31 -8.45 -10.53 10.95
C ASP A 31 -8.10 -9.92 9.57
N TYR A 32 -7.95 -10.76 8.53
CA TYR A 32 -7.88 -10.30 7.13
C TYR A 32 -9.29 -10.09 6.58
N VAL A 33 -9.50 -8.93 5.93
CA VAL A 33 -10.74 -8.57 5.27
C VAL A 33 -10.50 -8.35 3.78
N VAL A 34 -11.25 -9.10 2.95
CA VAL A 34 -10.98 -9.21 1.51
C VAL A 34 -11.11 -7.88 0.76
N HIS A 35 -12.03 -7.02 1.20
CA HIS A 35 -12.27 -5.74 0.51
C HIS A 35 -11.18 -4.69 0.76
N HIS A 36 -10.24 -4.92 1.69
CA HIS A 36 -9.05 -4.08 1.88
C HIS A 36 -7.88 -4.49 0.97
N ASP A 37 -8.02 -5.61 0.22
CA ASP A 37 -7.06 -6.04 -0.80
C ASP A 37 -7.65 -5.83 -2.20
N PRO A 38 -7.33 -4.73 -2.90
CA PRO A 38 -7.91 -4.47 -4.21
C PRO A 38 -7.44 -5.48 -5.28
N PHE A 39 -6.32 -6.18 -5.09
CA PHE A 39 -5.71 -7.02 -6.14
C PHE A 39 -6.51 -8.28 -6.43
N VAL A 40 -7.17 -8.84 -5.42
CA VAL A 40 -7.98 -10.07 -5.57
C VAL A 40 -9.29 -9.86 -6.33
N PHE A 41 -9.64 -8.62 -6.68
CA PHE A 41 -10.80 -8.32 -7.52
C PHE A 41 -10.51 -8.32 -9.02
N PHE A 42 -9.24 -8.50 -9.42
CA PHE A 42 -8.86 -8.54 -10.83
C PHE A 42 -8.71 -9.98 -11.35
N ASN A 43 -9.38 -10.26 -12.47
CA ASN A 43 -9.40 -11.61 -13.08
C ASN A 43 -8.02 -12.09 -13.58
N ASP A 44 -7.14 -11.18 -13.98
CA ASP A 44 -5.75 -11.48 -14.37
C ASP A 44 -4.89 -11.91 -13.16
N ILE A 45 -5.31 -11.56 -11.94
CA ILE A 45 -4.69 -12.00 -10.69
C ILE A 45 -5.30 -13.31 -10.21
N THR A 46 -6.63 -13.39 -10.14
CA THR A 46 -7.33 -14.50 -9.49
C THR A 46 -7.80 -15.61 -10.43
N ARG A 47 -7.68 -15.45 -11.74
CA ARG A 47 -8.14 -16.43 -12.74
C ARG A 47 -9.61 -16.84 -12.48
N ALA A 48 -10.50 -15.84 -12.44
CA ALA A 48 -11.92 -16.01 -12.12
C ALA A 48 -12.15 -16.66 -10.75
N ASN A 49 -11.57 -16.07 -9.70
CA ASN A 49 -11.71 -16.49 -8.30
C ASN A 49 -11.22 -17.92 -8.01
N ASP A 50 -10.08 -18.29 -8.60
CA ASP A 50 -9.36 -19.51 -8.30
C ASP A 50 -8.42 -19.31 -7.11
N ALA A 51 -8.69 -20.01 -6.01
CA ALA A 51 -7.87 -19.97 -4.79
C ALA A 51 -6.41 -20.41 -5.01
N HIS A 52 -6.11 -21.09 -6.11
CA HIS A 52 -4.76 -21.53 -6.48
C HIS A 52 -4.22 -20.80 -7.72
N ALA A 53 -4.80 -19.65 -8.08
CA ALA A 53 -4.27 -18.81 -9.14
C ALA A 53 -2.79 -18.47 -8.89
N PRO A 54 -1.86 -18.89 -9.76
CA PRO A 54 -0.43 -18.73 -9.50
C PRO A 54 -0.01 -17.26 -9.36
N SER A 55 -0.64 -16.36 -10.13
CA SER A 55 -0.37 -14.92 -10.04
C SER A 55 -0.74 -14.37 -8.67
N CYS A 56 -1.96 -14.63 -8.19
CA CYS A 56 -2.39 -14.22 -6.86
C CYS A 56 -1.49 -14.78 -5.76
N VAL A 57 -1.26 -16.10 -5.72
CA VAL A 57 -0.43 -16.73 -4.69
C VAL A 57 1.01 -16.19 -4.70
N ALA A 58 1.55 -15.86 -5.88
CA ALA A 58 2.87 -15.27 -5.99
C ALA A 58 2.91 -13.81 -5.49
N HIS A 59 1.85 -13.01 -5.65
CA HIS A 59 1.93 -11.57 -5.40
C HIS A 59 1.21 -11.10 -4.13
N VAL A 60 0.16 -11.80 -3.69
CA VAL A 60 -0.55 -11.54 -2.43
C VAL A 60 0.05 -12.42 -1.35
N ARG A 61 0.82 -11.82 -0.43
CA ARG A 61 1.68 -12.52 0.52
C ARG A 61 1.38 -12.11 1.96
N PRO A 62 1.68 -12.98 2.94
CA PRO A 62 1.62 -12.63 4.35
C PRO A 62 2.51 -11.44 4.66
N TYR A 63 2.00 -10.49 5.43
CA TYR A 63 2.79 -9.34 5.89
C TYR A 63 4.10 -9.75 6.59
N ALA A 64 4.09 -10.87 7.32
CA ALA A 64 5.27 -11.42 8.00
C ALA A 64 6.47 -11.73 7.05
N GLU A 65 6.25 -11.90 5.74
CA GLU A 65 7.31 -12.12 4.75
C GLU A 65 8.05 -10.84 4.33
N LEU A 66 7.47 -9.65 4.60
CA LEU A 66 8.03 -8.37 4.17
C LEU A 66 9.43 -8.13 4.74
N GLN A 67 9.64 -8.40 6.03
CA GLN A 67 10.94 -8.15 6.69
C GLN A 67 12.08 -8.95 6.03
N ALA A 68 11.83 -10.22 5.72
CA ALA A 68 12.82 -11.05 5.02
C ALA A 68 13.13 -10.47 3.64
N SER A 69 12.09 -10.06 2.89
CA SER A 69 12.25 -9.45 1.57
C SER A 69 13.04 -8.13 1.61
N LEU A 70 12.87 -7.31 2.67
CA LEU A 70 13.64 -6.08 2.86
C LEU A 70 15.11 -6.36 3.20
N ASN A 71 15.37 -7.40 4.01
CA ASN A 71 16.73 -7.78 4.42
C ASN A 71 17.52 -8.40 3.27
N ASP A 72 16.86 -9.21 2.45
CA ASP A 72 17.47 -9.94 1.33
C ASP A 72 17.51 -9.12 0.03
N ASP A 73 17.03 -7.88 0.06
CA ASP A 73 16.98 -6.97 -1.11
C ASP A 73 16.10 -7.53 -2.26
N THR A 74 15.06 -8.28 -1.90
CA THR A 74 14.10 -8.91 -2.84
C THR A 74 12.70 -8.31 -2.76
N ALA A 75 12.51 -7.25 -1.96
CA ALA A 75 11.28 -6.48 -1.96
C ALA A 75 10.97 -5.98 -3.37
N ALA A 76 9.68 -5.95 -3.71
CA ALA A 76 9.27 -5.52 -5.05
C ALA A 76 9.46 -4.00 -5.21
N ARG A 77 9.42 -3.50 -6.45
CA ARG A 77 9.49 -2.04 -6.69
C ARG A 77 8.26 -1.31 -6.16
N TYR A 78 7.09 -1.94 -6.22
CA TYR A 78 5.86 -1.46 -5.61
C TYR A 78 5.36 -2.45 -4.57
N ASN A 79 5.16 -2.01 -3.33
CA ASN A 79 4.62 -2.86 -2.26
C ASN A 79 3.39 -2.18 -1.67
N PHE A 80 2.25 -2.87 -1.69
CA PHE A 80 1.01 -2.44 -1.06
C PHE A 80 0.87 -3.19 0.27
N ILE A 81 0.73 -2.48 1.38
CA ILE A 81 0.70 -3.08 2.72
C ILE A 81 -0.64 -2.76 3.35
N THR A 82 -1.36 -3.79 3.78
CA THR A 82 -2.61 -3.67 4.52
C THR A 82 -2.47 -4.36 5.87
N PRO A 83 -2.56 -3.63 6.99
CA PRO A 83 -2.66 -4.22 8.32
C PRO A 83 -3.96 -5.01 8.48
N SER A 84 -4.04 -5.82 9.51
CA SER A 84 -5.26 -6.52 9.89
C SER A 84 -6.31 -5.55 10.43
N VAL A 85 -7.57 -5.97 10.53
CA VAL A 85 -8.65 -5.09 11.06
C VAL A 85 -8.47 -4.60 12.49
N CYS A 86 -7.53 -5.20 13.22
CA CYS A 86 -7.13 -4.75 14.55
C CYS A 86 -6.07 -3.65 14.51
N ASP A 87 -5.25 -3.61 13.47
CA ASP A 87 -4.09 -2.74 13.35
C ASP A 87 -4.25 -1.69 12.23
N ASP A 88 -5.30 -1.78 11.41
CA ASP A 88 -5.66 -0.79 10.36
C ASP A 88 -6.48 0.40 10.88
N MET A 89 -6.69 0.45 12.20
CA MET A 89 -7.51 1.45 12.91
C MET A 89 -9.02 1.35 12.65
N HIS A 90 -9.53 0.26 12.07
CA HIS A 90 -10.97 0.09 11.84
C HIS A 90 -11.70 -0.36 13.12
N THR A 91 -11.18 -1.40 13.79
CA THR A 91 -11.87 -2.13 14.87
C THR A 91 -11.20 -1.93 16.23
N ASP A 92 -12.00 -1.74 17.28
CA ASP A 92 -11.49 -1.74 18.65
C ASP A 92 -11.18 -3.19 19.07
N CYS A 93 -9.91 -3.58 18.97
CA CYS A 93 -9.46 -4.92 19.35
C CYS A 93 -8.82 -4.95 20.74
N ALA A 94 -8.89 -6.11 21.38
CA ALA A 94 -8.12 -6.37 22.59
C ALA A 94 -6.60 -6.41 22.25
N PRO A 95 -5.70 -6.03 23.18
CA PRO A 95 -5.97 -5.64 24.56
C PRO A 95 -6.25 -4.15 24.76
N LEU A 96 -5.93 -3.30 23.77
CA LEU A 96 -6.00 -1.85 23.94
C LEU A 96 -7.44 -1.33 23.90
N ASN A 97 -8.30 -1.94 23.10
CA ASN A 97 -9.68 -1.52 22.83
C ASN A 97 -9.74 -0.03 22.43
N ASP A 98 -8.74 0.39 21.64
CA ASP A 98 -8.57 1.72 21.09
C ASP A 98 -7.90 1.56 19.73
N ARG A 99 -8.72 1.51 18.67
CA ARG A 99 -8.26 1.25 17.30
C ARG A 99 -7.18 2.21 16.80
N VAL A 100 -7.25 3.49 17.18
CA VAL A 100 -6.28 4.49 16.71
C VAL A 100 -4.94 4.25 17.40
N LYS A 101 -4.95 4.08 18.73
CA LYS A 101 -3.74 3.78 19.48
C LYS A 101 -3.13 2.44 19.06
N GLN A 102 -3.96 1.46 18.73
CA GLN A 102 -3.49 0.16 18.26
C GLN A 102 -2.79 0.26 16.91
N GLY A 103 -3.42 0.87 15.90
CA GLY A 103 -2.77 1.08 14.60
C GLY A 103 -1.53 1.98 14.68
N ASP A 104 -1.51 2.98 15.57
CA ASP A 104 -0.30 3.80 15.81
C ASP A 104 0.82 2.97 16.45
N THR A 105 0.49 2.08 17.40
CA THR A 105 1.46 1.16 18.01
C THR A 105 2.05 0.20 16.96
N TRP A 106 1.19 -0.37 16.10
CA TRP A 106 1.60 -1.23 15.00
C TRP A 106 2.53 -0.45 14.04
N LEU A 107 2.09 0.71 13.56
CA LEU A 107 2.87 1.53 12.62
C LEU A 107 4.21 1.97 13.21
N SER A 108 4.27 2.33 14.50
CA SER A 108 5.51 2.71 15.17
C SER A 108 6.53 1.57 15.27
N THR A 109 6.06 0.31 15.22
CA THR A 109 6.89 -0.90 15.23
C THR A 109 7.32 -1.30 13.83
N GLU A 110 6.42 -1.14 12.86
CA GLU A 110 6.61 -1.61 11.49
C GLU A 110 7.35 -0.62 10.60
N LEU A 111 7.03 0.67 10.69
CA LEU A 111 7.62 1.72 9.86
C LEU A 111 9.15 1.80 9.98
N PRO A 112 9.79 1.66 11.18
CA PRO A 112 11.25 1.65 11.28
C PRO A 112 11.92 0.58 10.41
N LYS A 113 11.30 -0.59 10.22
CA LYS A 113 11.82 -1.68 9.39
C LYS A 113 11.92 -1.26 7.92
N LEU A 114 10.94 -0.51 7.44
CA LEU A 114 10.94 0.08 6.11
C LEU A 114 12.00 1.18 5.98
N LEU A 115 12.08 2.08 6.98
CA LEU A 115 12.98 3.23 6.96
C LEU A 115 14.47 2.86 6.98
N VAL A 116 14.84 1.70 7.54
CA VAL A 116 16.24 1.22 7.53
C VAL A 116 16.56 0.33 6.32
N SER A 117 15.61 0.07 5.44
CA SER A 117 15.80 -0.82 4.28
C SER A 117 16.63 -0.15 3.18
N ARG A 118 17.28 -0.99 2.35
CA ARG A 118 17.95 -0.51 1.12
C ARG A 118 16.98 0.12 0.14
N ALA A 119 15.77 -0.43 0.04
CA ALA A 119 14.71 0.12 -0.81
C ALA A 119 14.40 1.58 -0.46
N TYR A 120 14.28 1.91 0.84
CA TYR A 120 14.08 3.28 1.28
C TYR A 120 15.31 4.16 1.04
N ALA A 121 16.52 3.67 1.40
CA ALA A 121 17.76 4.40 1.21
C ALA A 121 18.05 4.73 -0.27
N ASN A 122 17.61 3.87 -1.20
CA ASN A 122 17.73 4.07 -2.64
C ASN A 122 16.59 4.95 -3.21
N ASN A 123 16.35 6.11 -2.59
CA ASN A 123 15.31 7.07 -2.96
C ASN A 123 13.87 6.51 -2.93
N GLY A 124 13.59 5.50 -2.10
CA GLY A 124 12.24 4.97 -1.94
C GLY A 124 11.26 6.00 -1.39
N ALA A 125 9.98 5.82 -1.67
CA ALA A 125 8.89 6.60 -1.11
C ALA A 125 7.91 5.67 -0.38
N ILE A 126 7.52 6.06 0.83
CA ILE A 126 6.48 5.42 1.62
C ILE A 126 5.31 6.40 1.68
N PHE A 127 4.13 5.92 1.27
CA PHE A 127 2.88 6.64 1.35
C PHE A 127 2.03 5.97 2.43
N ILE A 128 1.62 6.73 3.45
CA ILE A 128 0.72 6.27 4.50
C ILE A 128 -0.59 7.04 4.29
N THR A 129 -1.68 6.30 4.08
CA THR A 129 -3.01 6.83 3.80
C THR A 129 -4.07 5.92 4.40
N TRP A 130 -5.29 6.43 4.49
CA TRP A 130 -6.49 5.66 4.84
C TRP A 130 -7.32 5.45 3.59
N ASP A 131 -8.10 4.38 3.54
CA ASP A 131 -9.04 4.11 2.46
C ASP A 131 -10.27 5.02 2.53
N GLU A 132 -10.73 5.35 3.74
CA GLU A 132 -11.97 6.11 3.98
C GLU A 132 -11.93 7.04 5.21
N GLY A 133 -12.83 8.02 5.24
CA GLY A 133 -13.10 8.85 6.40
C GLY A 133 -14.31 8.35 7.21
N LYS A 134 -14.48 8.85 8.44
CA LYS A 134 -15.62 8.49 9.30
C LYS A 134 -16.44 9.72 9.73
N PRO A 135 -17.68 9.92 9.20
CA PRO A 135 -18.30 9.27 8.04
C PRO A 135 -17.95 9.94 6.69
N GLY A 136 -17.72 9.15 5.64
CA GLY A 136 -17.68 9.60 4.24
C GLY A 136 -16.28 9.65 3.60
N ASP A 137 -16.14 10.35 2.48
CA ASP A 137 -14.93 10.33 1.64
C ASP A 137 -13.74 11.15 2.19
N GLY A 138 -13.85 11.70 3.40
CA GLY A 138 -12.73 12.34 4.09
C GLY A 138 -13.05 13.63 4.85
N PRO A 139 -12.02 14.45 5.14
CA PRO A 139 -10.62 14.25 4.72
C PRO A 139 -9.97 13.03 5.39
N ILE A 140 -9.10 12.36 4.64
CA ILE A 140 -8.20 11.30 5.13
C ILE A 140 -6.77 11.84 5.21
N GLY A 141 -5.92 11.19 6.01
CA GLY A 141 -4.50 11.52 6.06
C GLY A 141 -3.76 11.05 4.81
N MET A 142 -2.76 11.83 4.39
CA MET A 142 -1.74 11.44 3.42
C MET A 142 -0.38 11.88 3.95
N ILE A 143 0.49 10.92 4.26
CA ILE A 143 1.83 11.17 4.76
C ILE A 143 2.82 10.56 3.79
N VAL A 144 3.79 11.36 3.36
CA VAL A 144 4.86 10.93 2.46
C VAL A 144 6.20 10.98 3.19
N LEU A 145 6.89 9.84 3.20
CA LEU A 145 8.25 9.70 3.71
C LEU A 145 9.16 9.28 2.56
N SER A 146 10.21 10.05 2.30
CA SER A 146 11.20 9.72 1.28
C SER A 146 12.48 10.54 1.51
N PRO A 147 13.67 10.05 1.13
CA PRO A 147 14.86 10.89 0.97
C PRO A 147 14.66 12.07 0.00
N LYS A 148 13.63 12.00 -0.83
CA LYS A 148 13.24 13.00 -1.85
C LYS A 148 12.10 13.93 -1.40
N ALA A 149 11.47 13.65 -0.26
CA ALA A 149 10.39 14.47 0.29
C ALA A 149 10.92 15.84 0.74
N LYS A 150 10.06 16.87 0.77
CA LYS A 150 10.43 18.20 1.30
C LYS A 150 10.87 18.14 2.77
N GLY A 151 10.37 17.17 3.53
CA GLY A 151 10.74 16.95 4.93
C GLY A 151 10.32 18.10 5.85
N GLY A 152 10.89 18.14 7.05
CA GLY A 152 10.70 19.25 8.00
C GLY A 152 9.26 19.50 8.47
N GLY A 153 8.37 18.51 8.32
CA GLY A 153 6.95 18.66 8.62
C GLY A 153 6.18 19.50 7.60
N TYR A 154 6.68 19.58 6.35
CA TYR A 154 5.99 20.28 5.27
C TYR A 154 4.56 19.76 5.08
N GLN A 155 3.62 20.70 4.93
CA GLN A 155 2.21 20.44 4.62
C GLN A 155 1.73 21.49 3.61
N ASN A 156 0.69 21.14 2.84
CA ASN A 156 0.03 22.04 1.92
C ASN A 156 -1.50 21.95 2.09
N THR A 157 -2.24 22.78 1.36
CA THR A 157 -3.72 22.76 1.31
C THR A 157 -4.24 22.40 -0.08
N ILE A 158 -3.42 21.74 -0.90
CA ILE A 158 -3.83 21.29 -2.22
C ILE A 158 -4.84 20.15 -2.03
N HIS A 159 -5.93 20.19 -2.79
CA HIS A 159 -6.93 19.14 -2.72
C HIS A 159 -6.41 17.89 -3.45
N TYR A 160 -6.37 16.76 -2.74
CA TYR A 160 -5.97 15.46 -3.24
C TYR A 160 -7.07 14.44 -3.03
N THR A 161 -7.10 13.43 -3.91
CA THR A 161 -7.98 12.25 -3.81
C THR A 161 -7.14 10.98 -3.93
N HIS A 162 -7.76 9.81 -3.80
CA HIS A 162 -7.07 8.55 -4.14
C HIS A 162 -6.56 8.51 -5.59
N SER A 163 -7.22 9.22 -6.51
CA SER A 163 -6.73 9.41 -7.88
C SER A 163 -5.39 10.15 -7.93
N SER A 164 -5.14 11.09 -7.01
CA SER A 164 -3.85 11.78 -6.87
C SER A 164 -2.72 10.82 -6.50
N THR A 165 -3.00 9.88 -5.58
CA THR A 165 -2.06 8.83 -5.20
C THR A 165 -1.75 7.92 -6.38
N LEU A 166 -2.78 7.45 -7.09
CA LEU A 166 -2.61 6.61 -8.27
C LEU A 166 -1.82 7.33 -9.36
N ARG A 167 -2.16 8.58 -9.70
CA ARG A 167 -1.41 9.39 -10.66
C ARG A 167 0.07 9.48 -10.31
N THR A 168 0.36 9.80 -9.05
CA THR A 168 1.75 9.92 -8.56
C THR A 168 2.52 8.61 -8.75
N ILE A 169 1.90 7.47 -8.42
CA ILE A 169 2.50 6.14 -8.60
C ILE A 169 2.73 5.86 -10.10
N GLU A 170 1.76 6.16 -10.96
CA GLU A 170 1.89 5.97 -12.42
C GLU A 170 3.02 6.83 -13.00
N GLU A 171 3.18 8.07 -12.55
CA GLU A 171 4.26 8.97 -12.97
C GLU A 171 5.64 8.45 -12.53
N ILE A 172 5.80 8.05 -11.26
CA ILE A 172 7.05 7.47 -10.71
C ILE A 172 7.50 6.26 -11.53
N PHE A 173 6.55 5.42 -11.94
CA PHE A 173 6.86 4.20 -12.67
C PHE A 173 6.79 4.33 -14.20
N GLY A 174 6.44 5.51 -14.74
CA GLY A 174 6.30 5.74 -16.17
C GLY A 174 5.18 4.91 -16.82
N VAL A 175 4.12 4.60 -16.06
CA VAL A 175 2.95 3.86 -16.55
C VAL A 175 2.10 4.78 -17.41
N THR A 176 1.91 4.40 -18.67
CA THR A 176 1.04 5.12 -19.60
C THR A 176 0.22 4.14 -20.46
N PRO A 177 -1.01 4.50 -20.87
CA PRO A 177 -1.78 5.69 -20.45
C PRO A 177 -2.17 5.61 -18.96
N MET A 178 -2.42 6.77 -18.34
CA MET A 178 -2.92 6.85 -16.96
C MET A 178 -4.29 6.16 -16.84
N LEU A 179 -4.54 5.50 -15.71
CA LEU A 179 -5.77 4.75 -15.49
C LEU A 179 -6.87 5.61 -14.86
N GLY A 180 -8.07 5.53 -15.43
CA GLY A 180 -9.28 6.13 -14.84
C GLY A 180 -9.12 7.63 -14.56
N ASP A 181 -9.48 8.04 -13.36
CA ASP A 181 -9.46 9.45 -12.95
C ASP A 181 -8.05 9.99 -12.60
N ALA A 182 -7.03 9.13 -12.50
CA ALA A 182 -5.65 9.60 -12.35
C ALA A 182 -5.21 10.52 -13.50
N ALA A 183 -5.79 10.35 -14.69
CA ALA A 183 -5.55 11.24 -15.83
C ALA A 183 -5.95 12.70 -15.59
N ASN A 184 -6.88 12.95 -14.66
CA ASN A 184 -7.41 14.29 -14.35
C ASN A 184 -6.99 14.82 -12.97
N ALA A 185 -6.40 13.96 -12.13
CA ALA A 185 -6.05 14.31 -10.76
C ALA A 185 -4.81 15.22 -10.68
N THR A 186 -4.70 16.01 -9.61
CA THR A 186 -3.43 16.67 -9.24
C THR A 186 -2.53 15.64 -8.57
N ASP A 187 -1.28 15.47 -9.02
CA ASP A 187 -0.31 14.57 -8.37
C ASP A 187 0.22 15.12 -7.03
N LEU A 188 0.95 14.29 -6.30
CA LEU A 188 1.53 14.61 -5.00
C LEU A 188 2.93 15.26 -5.11
N SER A 189 3.35 15.75 -6.29
CA SER A 189 4.71 16.26 -6.51
C SER A 189 5.10 17.41 -5.58
N ASP A 190 4.12 18.20 -5.13
CA ASP A 190 4.35 19.27 -4.15
C ASP A 190 4.82 18.74 -2.77
N LEU A 191 4.68 17.45 -2.47
CA LEU A 191 5.26 16.87 -1.24
C LEU A 191 6.76 16.55 -1.39
N PHE A 192 7.32 16.66 -2.59
CA PHE A 192 8.70 16.31 -2.91
C PHE A 192 9.57 17.53 -3.23
N ALA A 193 10.83 17.51 -2.80
CA ALA A 193 11.84 18.48 -3.20
C ALA A 193 12.39 18.16 -4.61
N SER A 194 12.40 16.88 -4.97
CA SER A 194 12.63 16.39 -6.32
C SER A 194 11.78 15.14 -6.51
N PHE A 195 10.99 15.08 -7.58
CA PHE A 195 10.10 13.94 -7.83
C PHE A 195 10.93 12.65 -8.00
N PRO A 196 10.58 11.55 -7.28
CA PRO A 196 11.36 10.31 -7.28
C PRO A 196 11.23 9.49 -8.56
#